data_AF-A0A381YV79-F1
#
_entry.id   AF-A0A381YV79-F1
#
_cell.length_a   1.000
_cell.length_b   1.000
_cell.length_c   1.000
_cell.angle_alpha   90.00
_cell.angle_beta   90.00
_cell.angle_gamma   90.00
#
_symmetry.space_group_name_H-M   'P 1'
#
loop_
_entity.id
_entity.type
_entity.pdbx_description
1 polymer ?
#
loop_
_entity_poly.entity_id
_entity_poly.type
_entity_poly.pdbx_seq_one_letter_code
_entity_poly.pdbx_strand_id
1 'polypeptide(L)'
;HDDPAVAMGDFNVTSEEELELSTFQQQSDIWQVSHREGCEECRGTYYYEPKDDWSFLDVILASKGREISFIDNSIGVLINETNSLKDSGRPKGFDAISMDGVSDHFPVIAKVKFPN
;
A
#
# COMPACT_ATOMS: atom_id res chain seq x y z
N HIS A 1 8.56 13.53 -19.29
CA HIS A 1 8.59 12.28 -20.06
C HIS A 1 7.16 11.80 -20.15
N ASP A 2 6.72 11.35 -21.33
CA ASP A 2 5.31 11.05 -21.58
C ASP A 2 4.99 9.55 -21.49
N ASP A 3 6.00 8.72 -21.23
CA ASP A 3 5.82 7.28 -21.01
C ASP A 3 4.96 6.97 -19.77
N PRO A 4 4.08 5.95 -19.87
CA PRO A 4 3.47 5.29 -18.73
C PRO A 4 4.51 4.93 -17.68
N ALA A 5 4.25 5.28 -16.42
CA ALA A 5 5.12 4.94 -15.30
C ALA A 5 4.33 4.34 -14.14
N VAL A 6 4.96 3.38 -13.47
CA VAL A 6 4.53 2.86 -12.17
C VAL A 6 5.69 3.04 -11.19
N ALA A 7 5.41 3.62 -10.04
CA ALA A 7 6.32 3.65 -8.90
C ALA A 7 5.68 2.87 -7.76
N MET A 8 6.43 1.99 -7.09
CA MET A 8 5.91 1.18 -6.01
C MET A 8 7.01 0.84 -5.01
N GLY A 9 6.61 0.72 -3.75
CA GLY A 9 7.51 0.40 -2.65
C GLY A 9 7.04 1.07 -1.36
N ASP A 10 7.91 1.04 -0.37
CA ASP A 10 7.75 1.73 0.89
C ASP A 10 8.16 3.20 0.76
N PHE A 11 7.18 4.10 0.87
CA PHE A 11 7.35 5.56 0.83
C PHE A 11 7.62 6.16 2.21
N ASN A 12 7.50 5.38 3.28
CA ASN A 12 7.65 5.81 4.68
C ASN A 12 6.79 7.01 5.07
N VAL A 13 5.66 7.23 4.39
CA VAL A 13 4.69 8.26 4.76
C VAL A 13 3.72 7.65 5.76
N THR A 14 3.87 8.05 7.02
CA THR A 14 2.98 7.63 8.10
C THR A 14 1.59 8.26 7.96
N SER A 15 0.59 7.69 8.64
CA SER A 15 -0.76 8.27 8.71
C SER A 15 -0.76 9.69 9.29
N GLU A 16 0.14 9.96 10.24
CA GLU A 16 0.37 11.27 10.86
C GLU A 16 0.91 12.28 9.85
N GLU A 17 1.95 11.91 9.09
CA GLU A 17 2.48 12.76 8.02
C GLU A 17 1.46 12.97 6.90
N GLU A 18 0.64 11.97 6.55
CA GLU A 18 -0.44 12.15 5.59
C GLU A 18 -1.50 13.13 6.12
N LEU A 19 -1.86 13.05 7.40
CA LEU A 19 -2.81 13.97 8.02
C LEU A 19 -2.27 15.41 8.05
N GLU A 20 -0.98 15.60 8.36
CA GLU A 20 -0.35 16.92 8.50
C GLU A 20 0.04 17.55 7.17
N LEU A 21 0.60 16.76 6.26
CA LEU A 21 1.22 17.22 5.03
C LEU A 21 0.41 16.88 3.78
N SER A 22 -0.56 15.96 3.88
CA SER A 22 -1.41 15.54 2.75
C SER A 22 -0.57 15.03 1.57
N THR A 23 0.53 14.31 1.86
CA THR A 23 1.53 13.88 0.87
C THR A 23 0.91 13.10 -0.29
N PHE A 24 0.21 12.01 -0.01
CA PHE A 24 -0.48 11.20 -1.02
C PHE A 24 -1.67 11.94 -1.62
N GLN A 25 -2.32 12.80 -0.84
CA GLN A 25 -3.33 13.70 -1.40
C GLN A 25 -2.78 14.63 -2.47
N GLN A 26 -1.61 15.24 -2.25
CA GLN A 26 -0.94 16.08 -3.24
C GLN A 26 -0.39 15.24 -4.40
N GLN A 27 0.18 14.06 -4.13
CA GLN A 27 0.63 13.16 -5.21
C GLN A 27 -0.53 12.74 -6.11
N SER A 28 -1.76 12.74 -5.61
CA SER A 28 -2.95 12.41 -6.40
C SER A 28 -3.24 13.40 -7.53
N ASP A 29 -2.58 14.56 -7.57
CA ASP A 29 -2.70 15.50 -8.69
C ASP A 29 -2.03 14.97 -9.96
N ILE A 30 -0.97 14.17 -9.83
CA ILE A 30 -0.14 13.67 -10.94
C ILE A 30 -0.03 12.13 -10.99
N TRP A 31 -0.41 11.45 -9.92
CA TRP A 31 -0.44 9.99 -9.80
C TRP A 31 -1.84 9.51 -9.42
N GLN A 32 -2.19 8.30 -9.83
CA GLN A 32 -3.20 7.50 -9.15
C GLN A 32 -2.52 6.82 -7.97
N VAL A 33 -3.09 6.95 -6.77
CA VAL A 33 -2.52 6.41 -5.53
C VAL A 33 -3.33 5.21 -5.08
N SER A 34 -2.73 4.02 -4.98
CA SER A 34 -3.46 2.76 -4.80
C SER A 34 -4.54 2.81 -3.70
N HIS A 35 -4.17 3.16 -2.46
CA HIS A 35 -5.08 3.18 -1.32
C HIS A 35 -6.08 4.36 -1.32
N ARG A 36 -5.93 5.33 -2.24
CA ARG A 36 -6.91 6.42 -2.45
C ARG A 36 -7.85 6.13 -3.61
N GLU A 37 -7.44 5.27 -4.55
CA GLU A 37 -8.22 4.88 -5.73
C GLU A 37 -9.01 3.58 -5.49
N GLY A 38 -8.73 2.86 -4.39
CA GLY A 38 -9.48 1.67 -3.96
C GLY A 38 -9.01 1.17 -2.60
N CYS A 39 -9.54 0.01 -2.16
CA CYS A 39 -9.21 -0.59 -0.86
C CYS A 39 -9.69 0.25 0.35
N GLU A 40 -10.88 0.88 0.29
CA GLU A 40 -11.38 1.75 1.37
C GLU A 40 -11.47 1.05 2.74
N GLU A 41 -11.70 -0.26 2.74
CA GLU A 41 -11.78 -1.09 3.96
C GLU A 41 -10.39 -1.52 4.50
N CYS A 42 -9.31 -1.22 3.77
CA CYS A 42 -7.97 -1.64 4.11
C CYS A 42 -7.36 -0.68 5.11
N ARG A 43 -6.88 -1.24 6.23
CA ARG A 43 -6.37 -0.43 7.35
C ARG A 43 -5.01 0.20 7.07
N GLY A 44 -4.16 -0.49 6.32
CA GLY A 44 -2.78 -0.09 6.02
C GLY A 44 -1.91 -1.28 5.66
N THR A 45 -0.62 -1.03 5.44
CA THR A 45 0.38 -2.07 5.16
C THR A 45 1.26 -2.34 6.37
N TYR A 46 1.40 -1.36 7.25
CA TYR A 46 2.19 -1.44 8.47
C TYR A 46 1.36 -1.03 9.68
N TYR A 47 1.63 -1.67 10.82
CA TYR A 47 1.00 -1.35 12.10
C TYR A 47 2.04 -0.92 13.13
N TYR A 48 1.91 0.30 13.63
CA TYR A 48 2.81 0.87 14.63
C TYR A 48 2.23 0.69 16.04
N GLU A 49 2.70 -0.35 16.73
CA GLU A 49 2.19 -0.73 18.06
C GLU A 49 2.25 0.39 19.12
N PRO A 50 3.30 1.22 19.22
CA PRO A 50 3.36 2.26 20.25
C PRO A 50 2.25 3.33 20.18
N LYS A 51 1.61 3.51 19.01
CA LYS A 51 0.51 4.46 18.81
C LYS A 51 -0.84 3.80 18.49
N ASP A 52 -0.89 2.47 18.45
CA ASP A 52 -2.06 1.70 17.97
C ASP A 52 -2.58 2.18 16.61
N ASP A 53 -1.66 2.43 15.67
CA ASP A 53 -1.96 3.11 14.42
C ASP A 53 -1.58 2.29 13.17
N TRP A 54 -2.33 2.48 12.10
CA TRP A 54 -2.07 1.86 10.80
C TRP A 54 -1.65 2.91 9.77
N SER A 55 -0.65 2.56 8.97
CA SER A 55 -0.17 3.41 7.89
C SER A 55 -0.06 2.65 6.57
N PHE A 56 -0.34 3.33 5.47
CA PHE A 56 0.03 2.88 4.13
C PHE A 56 1.44 3.34 3.81
N LEU A 57 2.43 2.60 4.34
CA LEU A 57 3.83 2.86 4.01
C LEU A 57 4.12 2.38 2.59
N ASP A 58 3.59 1.21 2.22
CA ASP A 58 3.72 0.64 0.89
C ASP A 58 2.57 1.10 -0.01
N VAL A 59 2.92 1.67 -1.16
CA VAL A 59 1.96 2.26 -2.08
C VAL A 59 2.34 1.94 -3.52
N ILE A 60 1.33 1.73 -4.37
CA ILE A 60 1.53 1.67 -5.83
C ILE A 60 0.99 2.97 -6.42
N LEU A 61 1.82 3.64 -7.21
CA LEU A 61 1.50 4.86 -7.94
C LEU A 61 1.49 4.59 -9.44
N ALA A 62 0.42 4.96 -10.15
CA ALA A 62 0.35 4.91 -11.61
C ALA A 62 0.23 6.33 -12.20
N SER A 63 1.04 6.68 -13.20
CA SER A 63 1.12 8.06 -13.69
C SER A 63 -0.19 8.51 -14.37
N LYS A 64 -0.78 9.63 -13.94
CA LYS A 64 -2.00 10.17 -14.58
C LYS A 64 -1.69 10.77 -15.94
N GLY A 65 -2.68 10.74 -16.83
CA GLY A 65 -2.60 11.37 -18.16
C GLY A 65 -1.67 10.67 -19.16
N ARG A 66 -1.30 9.40 -18.92
CA ARG A 66 -0.38 8.63 -19.76
C ARG A 66 -0.95 7.28 -20.20
N GLU A 67 -2.27 7.20 -20.35
CA GLU A 67 -3.01 6.00 -20.80
C GLU A 67 -2.78 4.72 -19.98
N ILE A 68 -2.20 4.88 -18.78
CA ILE A 68 -2.06 3.85 -17.77
C ILE A 68 -3.11 4.06 -16.70
N SER A 69 -3.73 2.97 -16.25
CA SER A 69 -4.69 3.06 -15.14
C SER A 69 -4.73 1.80 -14.29
N PHE A 70 -5.12 1.93 -13.03
CA PHE A 70 -5.59 0.78 -12.27
C PHE A 70 -6.84 0.17 -12.93
N ILE A 71 -6.98 -1.15 -12.81
CA ILE A 71 -8.23 -1.84 -13.12
C ILE A 71 -9.15 -1.73 -11.90
N ASP A 72 -10.41 -1.37 -12.13
CA ASP A 72 -11.43 -1.25 -11.09
C ASP A 72 -11.49 -2.51 -10.21
N ASN A 73 -11.63 -2.31 -8.89
CA ASN A 73 -11.74 -3.38 -7.89
C ASN A 73 -10.56 -4.38 -7.90
N SER A 74 -9.39 -3.98 -8.39
CA SER A 74 -8.19 -4.85 -8.39
C SER A 74 -7.18 -4.52 -7.29
N ILE A 75 -7.36 -3.37 -6.61
CA ILE A 75 -6.45 -2.90 -5.56
C ILE A 75 -6.81 -3.58 -4.24
N GLY A 76 -5.81 -4.12 -3.55
CA GLY A 76 -5.98 -4.86 -2.31
C GLY A 76 -4.72 -4.84 -1.45
N VAL A 77 -4.87 -5.10 -0.16
CA VAL A 77 -3.78 -5.55 0.73
C VAL A 77 -3.94 -7.05 0.90
N LEU A 78 -2.95 -7.84 0.49
CA LEU A 78 -3.05 -9.31 0.52
C LEU A 78 -2.71 -9.83 1.92
N ILE A 79 -3.75 -10.23 2.64
CA ILE A 79 -3.68 -10.75 4.02
C ILE A 79 -4.13 -12.21 4.02
N ASN A 80 -3.37 -13.08 4.66
CA ASN A 80 -3.70 -14.49 4.87
C ASN A 80 -3.10 -15.00 6.20
N GLU A 81 -3.32 -16.28 6.51
CA GLU A 81 -2.87 -16.91 7.76
C GLU A 81 -1.34 -17.01 7.92
N THR A 82 -0.59 -16.92 6.82
CA THR A 82 0.88 -16.99 6.85
C THR A 82 1.53 -15.65 7.17
N ASN A 83 0.90 -14.54 6.78
CA ASN A 83 1.46 -13.19 6.95
C ASN A 83 0.76 -12.35 8.02
N SER A 84 -0.28 -12.86 8.68
CA SER A 84 -1.01 -12.12 9.72
C SER A 84 -1.11 -12.87 11.05
N LEU A 85 -1.08 -12.12 12.15
CA LEU A 85 -1.33 -12.63 13.48
C LEU A 85 -2.83 -12.93 13.64
N LYS A 86 -3.17 -14.15 14.04
CA LYS A 86 -4.56 -14.64 14.15
C LYS A 86 -5.45 -13.77 15.04
N ASP A 87 -4.90 -13.26 16.14
CA ASP A 87 -5.68 -12.58 17.17
C ASP A 87 -5.90 -11.08 16.87
N SER A 88 -4.98 -10.45 16.16
CA SER A 88 -4.97 -8.99 15.93
C SER A 88 -5.13 -8.60 14.46
N GLY A 89 -4.92 -9.53 13.53
CA GLY A 89 -4.86 -9.25 12.09
C GLY A 89 -3.66 -8.39 11.68
N ARG A 90 -2.70 -8.14 12.58
CA ARG A 90 -1.48 -7.35 12.31
C ARG A 90 -0.47 -8.15 11.47
N PRO A 91 0.46 -7.50 10.76
CA PRO A 91 1.52 -8.18 10.05
C PRO A 91 2.31 -9.12 10.97
N LYS A 92 2.61 -10.32 10.46
CA LYS A 92 3.40 -11.33 11.14
C LYS A 92 4.84 -11.24 10.60
N GLY A 93 5.66 -10.47 11.31
CA GLY A 93 7.09 -10.32 11.03
C GLY A 93 7.79 -11.67 10.92
N PHE A 94 8.77 -11.75 10.01
CA PHE A 94 9.56 -12.96 9.83
C PHE A 94 10.50 -13.20 11.02
N ASP A 95 10.38 -14.36 11.65
CA ASP A 95 11.28 -14.83 12.69
C ASP A 95 12.24 -15.88 12.11
N ALA A 96 13.53 -15.53 12.04
CA ALA A 96 14.57 -16.39 11.48
C ALA A 96 14.88 -17.64 12.34
N ILE A 97 14.45 -17.68 13.61
CA ILE A 97 14.64 -18.84 14.49
C ILE A 97 13.54 -19.86 14.26
N SER A 98 12.28 -19.43 14.31
CA SER A 98 11.12 -20.32 14.12
C SER A 98 10.81 -20.58 12.64
N MET A 99 11.38 -19.80 11.72
CA MET A 99 11.08 -19.81 10.28
C MET A 99 9.60 -19.52 9.99
N ASP A 100 8.98 -18.71 10.84
CA ASP A 100 7.55 -18.38 10.81
C ASP A 100 7.34 -16.88 10.52
N GLY A 101 6.17 -16.53 9.99
CA GLY A 101 5.89 -15.19 9.49
C GLY A 101 6.48 -14.91 8.10
N VAL A 102 6.24 -13.70 7.60
CA VAL A 102 6.64 -13.32 6.23
C VAL A 102 7.31 -11.94 6.22
N SER A 103 6.68 -10.95 6.84
CA SER A 103 7.09 -9.56 6.80
C SER A 103 6.30 -8.77 7.85
N ASP A 104 6.89 -7.72 8.40
CA ASP A 104 6.21 -6.71 9.20
C ASP A 104 5.38 -5.72 8.34
N HIS A 105 5.46 -5.86 7.01
CA HIS A 105 4.63 -5.14 6.04
C HIS A 105 3.72 -6.11 5.28
N PHE A 106 2.45 -5.75 5.12
CA PHE A 106 1.56 -6.43 4.20
C PHE A 106 1.77 -5.97 2.76
N PRO A 107 1.77 -6.90 1.78
CA PRO A 107 1.91 -6.55 0.37
C PRO A 107 0.65 -5.88 -0.19
N VAL A 108 0.85 -4.79 -0.92
CA VAL A 108 -0.18 -4.17 -1.77
C VAL A 108 -0.18 -4.84 -3.14
N ILE A 109 -1.38 -5.19 -3.63
CA ILE A 109 -1.59 -5.75 -4.95
C ILE A 109 -2.50 -4.83 -5.76
N ALA A 110 -2.26 -4.74 -7.07
CA ALA A 110 -3.12 -4.06 -8.02
C ALA A 110 -2.93 -4.65 -9.42
N LYS A 111 -3.96 -4.61 -10.25
CA LYS A 111 -3.81 -4.82 -11.70
C LYS A 111 -3.77 -3.47 -12.39
N VAL A 112 -2.83 -3.32 -13.32
CA VAL A 112 -2.62 -2.09 -14.08
C VAL A 112 -2.82 -2.38 -15.56
N LYS A 113 -3.60 -1.53 -16.23
CA LYS A 113 -3.75 -1.53 -17.68
C LYS A 113 -2.76 -0.54 -18.27
N PHE A 114 -1.93 -1.01 -19.21
CA PHE A 114 -1.05 -0.18 -20.02
C PHE A 114 -1.69 0.16 -21.37
N PRO A 115 -1.25 1.24 -22.03
CA PRO A 115 -1.57 1.44 -23.45
C PRO A 115 -1.05 0.26 -24.27
N ASN A 116 -1.80 -0.08 -25.33
CA ASN A 116 -1.45 -1.16 -26.25
C ASN A 116 -0.24 -0.81 -27.13
#